data_AF-A0AAC8XRQ7-F1
#
_entry.id   AF-A0AAC8XRQ7-F1
#
_cell.length_a   1.000
_cell.length_b   1.000
_cell.length_c   1.000
_cell.angle_alpha   90.00
_cell.angle_beta   90.00
_cell.angle_gamma   90.00
#
_symmetry.space_group_name_H-M   'P 1'
#
loop_
_entity.id
_entity.type
_entity.pdbx_description
1 polymer ?
#
loop_
_entity_poly.entity_id
_entity_poly.type
_entity_poly.pdbx_seq_one_letter_code
_entity_poly.pdbx_strand_id
1 'polypeptide(L)'
;MKFFKGAMIAFVTLLSVSANAAFIDFNSYTTSSIVNQHHSGDATASTDGSELTLDGNLWVYITDTFEIQTGTMLYFTLDSFGAEAEVYGLGFNNSNNVTPNTFFQLGGSETSRQNQIATYTFGDGVVDFAIDVGSFFTGTFSNFVFILDADNISGTVSTFSNVEICSVGDVCLSTSSAPSAPTSVDAPSPGIILAMSLVLLAGGRRIFN
;
A
#
# COMPACT_ATOMS: atom_id res chain seq x y z
N MET A 1 55.91 12.00 19.27
CA MET A 1 54.66 12.78 19.08
C MET A 1 54.34 12.77 17.59
N LYS A 2 53.43 11.90 17.14
CA LYS A 2 52.02 12.20 16.78
C LYS A 2 51.94 13.30 15.69
N PHE A 3 51.31 13.16 14.54
CA PHE A 3 49.97 12.62 14.29
C PHE A 3 49.79 12.19 12.81
N PHE A 4 49.12 11.05 12.60
CA PHE A 4 48.56 10.62 11.32
C PHE A 4 47.43 11.58 10.90
N LYS A 5 47.47 12.10 9.67
CA LYS A 5 46.33 12.79 9.05
C LYS A 5 45.43 11.75 8.40
N GLY A 6 44.39 11.31 9.12
CA GLY A 6 43.35 10.45 8.57
C GLY A 6 42.45 11.26 7.62
N ALA A 7 42.32 10.81 6.38
CA ALA A 7 41.28 11.27 5.48
C ALA A 7 39.95 10.65 5.93
N MET A 8 39.04 11.47 6.45
CA MET A 8 37.65 11.07 6.66
C MET A 8 36.95 11.04 5.30
N ILE A 9 36.80 9.85 4.74
CA ILE A 9 35.91 9.61 3.61
C ILE A 9 34.49 9.66 4.19
N ALA A 10 33.79 10.76 3.95
CA ALA A 10 32.35 10.83 4.21
C ALA A 10 31.66 9.91 3.21
N PHE A 11 31.28 8.73 3.67
CA PHE A 11 30.46 7.79 2.92
C PHE A 11 29.03 8.32 2.94
N VAL A 12 28.66 9.12 1.93
CA VAL A 12 27.26 9.50 1.72
C VAL A 12 26.56 8.25 1.19
N THR A 13 25.92 7.50 2.08
CA THR A 13 24.97 6.46 1.69
C THR A 13 23.80 7.14 1.01
N LEU A 14 23.73 7.01 -0.32
CA LEU A 14 22.48 7.24 -1.04
C LEU A 14 21.48 6.18 -0.54
N LEU A 15 20.58 6.57 0.36
CA LEU A 15 19.36 5.80 0.56
C LEU A 15 18.55 5.95 -0.73
N SER A 16 18.67 4.96 -1.61
CA SER A 16 17.69 4.73 -2.66
C SER A 16 16.38 4.34 -1.97
N VAL A 17 15.49 5.32 -1.81
CA VAL A 17 14.08 5.07 -1.52
C VAL A 17 13.51 4.43 -2.78
N SER A 18 13.32 3.13 -2.76
CA SER A 18 12.77 2.37 -3.88
C SER A 18 11.30 2.07 -3.62
N ALA A 19 10.49 2.25 -4.67
CA ALA A 19 9.07 1.96 -4.80
C ALA A 19 8.11 2.85 -3.98
N ASN A 20 7.28 3.61 -4.71
CA ASN A 20 6.06 4.17 -4.13
C ASN A 20 5.13 2.98 -3.87
N ALA A 21 4.66 2.82 -2.63
CA ALA A 21 3.44 2.06 -2.42
C ALA A 21 2.34 2.74 -3.25
N ALA A 22 1.50 1.93 -3.87
CA ALA A 22 0.43 2.40 -4.73
C ALA A 22 -0.87 1.70 -4.31
N PHE A 23 -1.98 2.43 -4.47
CA PHE A 23 -3.28 1.81 -4.34
C PHE A 23 -3.45 0.72 -5.40
N ILE A 24 -4.07 -0.38 -5.00
CA ILE A 24 -4.52 -1.43 -5.90
C ILE A 24 -5.61 -0.84 -6.81
N ASP A 25 -5.39 -0.91 -8.12
CA ASP A 25 -6.41 -0.67 -9.12
C ASP A 25 -7.08 -2.00 -9.47
N PHE A 26 -8.29 -2.21 -8.95
CA PHE A 26 -9.05 -3.45 -9.17
C PHE A 26 -9.42 -3.70 -10.63
N ASN A 27 -9.43 -2.68 -11.50
CA ASN A 27 -9.65 -2.86 -12.93
C ASN A 27 -8.45 -3.53 -13.63
N SER A 28 -7.29 -3.57 -12.99
CA SER A 28 -6.12 -4.31 -13.47
C SER A 28 -6.19 -5.81 -13.18
N TYR A 29 -7.21 -6.27 -12.45
CA TYR A 29 -7.35 -7.65 -12.01
C TYR A 29 -8.67 -8.27 -12.47
N THR A 30 -8.68 -9.60 -12.56
CA THR A 30 -9.91 -10.40 -12.61
C THR A 30 -10.00 -11.19 -11.31
N THR A 31 -11.14 -11.13 -10.64
CA THR A 31 -11.35 -11.88 -9.41
C THR A 31 -11.58 -13.37 -9.70
N SER A 32 -10.98 -14.23 -8.89
CA SER A 32 -11.21 -15.67 -8.88
C SER A 32 -11.71 -16.11 -7.51
N SER A 33 -12.39 -17.25 -7.43
CA SER A 33 -13.02 -17.70 -6.18
C SER A 33 -12.17 -18.67 -5.38
N ILE A 34 -12.20 -18.53 -4.05
CA ILE A 34 -11.76 -19.58 -3.15
C ILE A 34 -12.71 -20.79 -3.30
N VAL A 35 -12.14 -21.97 -3.39
CA VAL A 35 -12.87 -23.22 -3.63
C VAL A 35 -13.84 -23.48 -2.49
N ASN A 36 -15.08 -23.81 -2.84
CA ASN A 36 -16.19 -24.06 -1.93
C ASN A 36 -16.58 -22.87 -1.03
N GLN A 37 -16.17 -21.65 -1.37
CA GLN A 37 -16.45 -20.43 -0.61
C GLN A 37 -17.09 -19.34 -1.47
N HIS A 38 -17.65 -19.73 -2.62
CA HIS A 38 -18.49 -18.86 -3.44
C HIS A 38 -19.85 -19.53 -3.57
N HIS A 39 -20.79 -19.06 -2.76
CA HIS A 39 -22.15 -19.59 -2.69
C HIS A 39 -23.13 -18.75 -3.50
N SER A 40 -22.96 -17.43 -3.52
CA SER A 40 -23.81 -16.52 -4.28
C SER A 40 -23.15 -15.16 -4.52
N GLY A 41 -23.65 -14.47 -5.54
CA GLY A 41 -23.35 -13.06 -5.80
C GLY A 41 -22.11 -12.83 -6.66
N ASP A 42 -21.57 -11.62 -6.59
CA ASP A 42 -20.53 -11.15 -7.51
C ASP A 42 -19.55 -10.19 -6.83
N ALA A 43 -18.33 -10.13 -7.37
CA ALA A 43 -17.32 -9.14 -7.02
C ALA A 43 -17.16 -8.14 -8.18
N THR A 44 -17.36 -6.85 -7.90
CA THR A 44 -17.38 -5.80 -8.93
C THR A 44 -16.45 -4.66 -8.56
N ALA A 45 -15.55 -4.31 -9.48
CA ALA A 45 -14.68 -3.14 -9.33
C ALA A 45 -15.45 -1.85 -9.67
N SER A 46 -15.13 -0.75 -8.97
CA SER A 46 -15.63 0.58 -9.32
C SER A 46 -15.05 1.06 -10.66
N THR A 47 -15.68 2.06 -11.27
CA THR A 47 -15.22 2.61 -12.57
C THR A 47 -13.81 3.20 -12.52
N ASP A 48 -13.40 3.75 -11.38
CA ASP A 48 -12.04 4.27 -11.18
C ASP A 48 -11.06 3.22 -10.63
N GLY A 49 -11.55 2.01 -10.34
CA GLY A 49 -10.75 0.88 -9.88
C GLY A 49 -10.33 0.95 -8.42
N SER A 50 -10.73 2.00 -7.70
CA SER A 50 -10.33 2.20 -6.31
C SER A 50 -11.07 1.32 -5.31
N GLU A 51 -12.18 0.70 -5.73
CA GLU A 51 -13.06 -0.10 -4.87
C GLU A 51 -13.34 -1.48 -5.46
N LEU A 52 -13.41 -2.47 -4.58
CA LEU A 52 -13.96 -3.80 -4.85
C LEU A 52 -15.19 -4.01 -3.98
N THR A 53 -16.36 -4.12 -4.62
CA THR A 53 -17.62 -4.44 -3.94
C THR A 53 -17.92 -5.92 -4.06
N LEU A 54 -18.14 -6.57 -2.91
CA LEU A 54 -18.64 -7.93 -2.80
C LEU A 54 -20.13 -7.84 -2.44
N ASP A 55 -21.00 -8.46 -3.24
CA ASP A 55 -22.43 -8.61 -2.97
C ASP A 55 -22.74 -10.10 -2.89
N GLY A 56 -23.32 -10.59 -1.80
CA GLY A 56 -23.72 -11.99 -1.61
C GLY A 56 -22.95 -12.73 -0.52
N ASN A 57 -22.57 -13.97 -0.83
CA ASN A 57 -21.76 -14.84 0.04
C ASN A 57 -20.64 -15.45 -0.81
N LEU A 58 -19.48 -14.80 -0.74
CA LEU A 58 -18.34 -15.09 -1.60
C LEU A 58 -17.01 -14.70 -0.98
N TRP A 59 -16.03 -15.54 -1.25
CA TRP A 59 -14.62 -15.30 -0.98
C TRP A 59 -13.89 -15.29 -2.31
N VAL A 60 -13.34 -14.13 -2.66
CA VAL A 60 -12.65 -13.92 -3.94
C VAL A 60 -11.23 -13.46 -3.72
N TYR A 61 -10.39 -13.62 -4.73
CA TYR A 61 -9.03 -13.13 -4.71
C TYR A 61 -8.62 -12.52 -6.04
N ILE A 62 -7.67 -11.61 -5.96
CA ILE A 62 -6.85 -11.16 -7.08
C ILE A 62 -5.49 -11.84 -7.02
N THR A 63 -4.84 -11.99 -8.17
CA THR A 63 -3.53 -12.67 -8.28
C THR A 63 -2.45 -11.68 -8.67
N ASP A 64 -1.39 -11.64 -7.87
CA ASP A 64 -0.14 -10.91 -8.12
C ASP A 64 0.97 -11.52 -7.25
N THR A 65 2.15 -10.91 -7.23
CA THR A 65 3.20 -11.25 -6.26
C THR A 65 3.15 -10.28 -5.08
N PHE A 66 2.62 -10.75 -3.95
CA PHE A 66 2.55 -9.98 -2.71
C PHE A 66 3.67 -10.41 -1.76
N GLU A 67 4.68 -9.55 -1.59
CA GLU A 67 5.76 -9.79 -0.64
C GLU A 67 5.43 -9.14 0.72
N ILE A 68 5.25 -9.98 1.74
CA ILE A 68 5.01 -9.54 3.11
C ILE A 68 6.28 -9.75 3.92
N GLN A 69 6.86 -8.66 4.39
CA GLN A 69 8.05 -8.63 5.24
C GLN A 69 7.68 -8.08 6.62
N THR A 70 8.57 -8.21 7.60
CA THR A 70 8.38 -7.57 8.90
C THR A 70 8.20 -6.05 8.71
N GLY A 71 7.11 -5.50 9.26
CA GLY A 71 6.74 -4.09 9.12
C GLY A 71 6.00 -3.72 7.83
N THR A 72 5.64 -4.69 6.98
CA THR A 72 4.70 -4.44 5.88
C THR A 72 3.34 -4.07 6.45
N MET A 73 2.85 -2.89 6.06
CA MET A 73 1.56 -2.35 6.46
C MET A 73 0.53 -2.56 5.35
N LEU A 74 -0.70 -2.91 5.74
CA LEU A 74 -1.87 -2.93 4.87
C LEU A 74 -2.83 -1.83 5.31
N TYR A 75 -3.12 -0.91 4.38
CA TYR A 75 -4.11 0.14 4.53
C TYR A 75 -5.30 -0.12 3.61
N PHE A 76 -6.51 0.14 4.08
CA PHE A 76 -7.73 0.09 3.28
C PHE A 76 -8.89 0.71 4.06
N THR A 77 -9.98 0.95 3.36
CA THR A 77 -11.26 1.34 3.93
C THR A 77 -12.27 0.22 3.73
N LEU A 78 -13.10 -0.05 4.73
CA LEU A 78 -14.23 -0.98 4.67
C LEU A 78 -15.54 -0.22 4.92
N ASP A 79 -16.55 -0.53 4.12
CA ASP A 79 -17.95 -0.20 4.40
C ASP A 79 -18.83 -1.43 4.10
N SER A 80 -19.97 -1.55 4.77
CA SER A 80 -20.91 -2.66 4.55
C SER A 80 -22.36 -2.19 4.70
N PHE A 81 -23.21 -2.71 3.81
CA PHE A 81 -24.60 -2.34 3.69
C PHE A 81 -25.52 -3.57 3.68
N GLY A 82 -26.81 -3.32 3.95
CA GLY A 82 -27.86 -4.32 3.84
C GLY A 82 -28.02 -5.14 5.12
N ALA A 83 -27.64 -6.42 5.09
CA ALA A 83 -27.66 -7.32 6.23
C ALA A 83 -26.25 -7.56 6.80
N GLU A 84 -26.17 -7.88 8.08
CA GLU A 84 -24.90 -8.24 8.74
C GLU A 84 -24.38 -9.59 8.21
N ALA A 85 -23.09 -9.65 7.90
CA ALA A 85 -22.38 -10.87 7.51
C ALA A 85 -21.88 -11.64 8.75
N GLU A 86 -21.61 -12.93 8.57
CA GLU A 86 -20.94 -13.75 9.59
C GLU A 86 -19.47 -13.36 9.73
N VAL A 87 -18.79 -13.08 8.60
CA VAL A 87 -17.40 -12.63 8.56
C VAL A 87 -17.20 -11.58 7.46
N TYR A 88 -16.65 -10.44 7.85
CA TYR A 88 -15.93 -9.53 6.95
C TYR A 88 -14.44 -9.79 7.08
N GLY A 89 -13.72 -9.97 5.98
CA GLY A 89 -12.31 -10.34 6.08
C GLY A 89 -11.48 -10.09 4.83
N LEU A 90 -10.18 -10.26 4.99
CA LEU A 90 -9.21 -10.27 3.89
C LEU A 90 -7.95 -11.00 4.31
N GLY A 91 -7.04 -11.27 3.37
CA GLY A 91 -5.70 -11.76 3.69
C GLY A 91 -5.02 -12.43 2.52
N PHE A 92 -3.99 -13.22 2.79
CA PHE A 92 -3.08 -13.68 1.75
C PHE A 92 -3.03 -15.21 1.63
N ASN A 93 -2.79 -15.71 0.42
CA ASN A 93 -2.77 -17.14 0.14
C ASN A 93 -1.86 -17.47 -1.06
N ASN A 94 -1.50 -18.75 -1.21
CA ASN A 94 -0.75 -19.31 -2.34
C ASN A 94 -1.55 -20.38 -3.11
N SER A 95 -2.82 -20.55 -2.75
CA SER A 95 -3.74 -21.48 -3.40
C SER A 95 -5.15 -20.91 -3.44
N ASN A 96 -6.10 -21.69 -3.95
CA ASN A 96 -7.53 -21.39 -3.88
C ASN A 96 -8.23 -22.09 -2.70
N ASN A 97 -7.49 -22.62 -1.71
CA ASN A 97 -8.06 -23.22 -0.49
C ASN A 97 -7.95 -22.26 0.69
N VAL A 98 -8.87 -22.34 1.65
CA VAL A 98 -8.80 -21.52 2.87
C VAL A 98 -7.51 -21.77 3.66
N THR A 99 -6.80 -20.70 4.00
CA THR A 99 -5.59 -20.74 4.85
C THR A 99 -5.81 -19.84 6.07
N PRO A 100 -6.34 -20.37 7.19
CA PRO A 100 -6.85 -19.55 8.29
C PRO A 100 -5.81 -18.62 8.95
N ASN A 101 -4.55 -19.04 8.98
CA ASN A 101 -3.49 -18.32 9.71
C ASN A 101 -3.01 -17.05 8.99
N THR A 102 -3.37 -16.87 7.72
CA THR A 102 -2.97 -15.72 6.90
C THR A 102 -4.15 -14.84 6.50
N PHE A 103 -5.33 -15.08 7.12
CA PHE A 103 -6.53 -14.27 6.96
C PHE A 103 -6.83 -13.48 8.22
N PHE A 104 -7.36 -12.29 8.02
CA PHE A 104 -7.84 -11.37 9.04
C PHE A 104 -9.36 -11.33 9.01
N GLN A 105 -9.96 -11.44 10.18
CA GLN A 105 -11.35 -11.15 10.39
C GLN A 105 -11.48 -9.74 10.97
N LEU A 106 -12.22 -8.90 10.24
CA LEU A 106 -12.41 -7.48 10.53
C LEU A 106 -13.65 -7.23 11.37
N GLY A 107 -14.66 -8.10 11.26
CA GLY A 107 -15.93 -8.03 11.96
C GLY A 107 -16.87 -9.17 11.58
N GLY A 108 -18.15 -9.00 11.89
CA GLY A 108 -19.23 -9.95 11.61
C GLY A 108 -19.79 -10.62 12.87
N SER A 109 -20.89 -11.36 12.71
CA SER A 109 -21.61 -11.96 13.84
C SER A 109 -20.92 -13.18 14.45
N GLU A 110 -19.99 -13.81 13.73
CA GLU A 110 -19.22 -14.94 14.22
C GLU A 110 -17.79 -14.54 14.62
N THR A 111 -17.14 -15.35 15.46
CA THR A 111 -15.71 -15.18 15.79
C THR A 111 -14.96 -16.48 15.52
N SER A 112 -14.92 -16.88 14.24
CA SER A 112 -14.49 -18.21 13.81
C SER A 112 -13.13 -18.22 13.10
N ARG A 113 -12.48 -17.06 12.90
CA ARG A 113 -11.17 -16.94 12.25
C ARG A 113 -10.07 -16.56 13.25
N GLN A 114 -8.82 -16.80 12.84
CA GLN A 114 -7.67 -16.82 13.75
C GLN A 114 -7.14 -15.41 14.06
N ASN A 115 -6.88 -14.59 13.03
CA ASN A 115 -6.42 -13.21 13.25
C ASN A 115 -7.62 -12.27 13.34
N GLN A 116 -8.14 -12.10 14.55
CA GLN A 116 -9.24 -11.16 14.81
C GLN A 116 -8.69 -9.75 15.00
N ILE A 117 -8.94 -8.91 14.00
CA ILE A 117 -8.75 -7.46 14.10
C ILE A 117 -10.05 -6.84 14.63
N ALA A 118 -11.22 -7.42 14.31
CA ALA A 118 -12.53 -7.25 14.96
C ALA A 118 -12.92 -5.82 15.39
N THR A 119 -12.47 -4.80 14.65
CA THR A 119 -12.79 -3.39 14.91
C THR A 119 -13.99 -2.90 14.11
N TYR A 120 -14.52 -3.70 13.19
CA TYR A 120 -15.73 -3.36 12.42
C TYR A 120 -16.97 -3.97 13.06
N THR A 121 -17.90 -3.12 13.47
CA THR A 121 -19.27 -3.50 13.83
C THR A 121 -20.20 -3.17 12.66
N PHE A 122 -21.13 -4.07 12.34
CA PHE A 122 -22.10 -3.79 11.29
C PHE A 122 -22.89 -2.50 11.59
N GLY A 123 -22.91 -1.59 10.63
CA GLY A 123 -23.53 -0.27 10.77
C GLY A 123 -22.58 0.85 11.19
N ASP A 124 -21.28 0.58 11.38
CA ASP A 124 -20.26 1.63 11.60
C ASP A 124 -20.14 2.59 10.40
N GLY A 125 -20.53 2.13 9.20
CA GLY A 125 -20.32 2.83 7.94
C GLY A 125 -18.87 2.71 7.50
N VAL A 126 -18.31 3.80 6.99
CA VAL A 126 -16.94 3.83 6.47
C VAL A 126 -15.92 3.76 7.62
N VAL A 127 -15.07 2.73 7.62
CA VAL A 127 -14.01 2.51 8.62
C VAL A 127 -12.66 2.32 7.94
N ASP A 128 -11.67 3.11 8.34
CA ASP A 128 -10.28 2.98 7.88
C ASP A 128 -9.50 1.97 8.72
N PHE A 129 -8.71 1.16 8.04
CA PHE A 129 -7.86 0.14 8.63
C PHE A 129 -6.38 0.39 8.35
N ALA A 130 -5.55 0.07 9.34
CA ALA A 130 -4.11 -0.03 9.22
C ALA A 130 -3.64 -1.28 9.99
N ILE A 131 -3.24 -2.32 9.25
CA ILE A 131 -2.82 -3.60 9.82
C ILE A 131 -1.32 -3.77 9.57
N ASP A 132 -0.53 -3.97 10.63
CA ASP A 132 0.87 -4.43 10.51
C ASP A 132 0.88 -5.92 10.18
N VAL A 133 0.61 -6.25 8.92
CA VAL A 133 0.51 -7.65 8.44
C VAL A 133 1.82 -8.39 8.69
N GLY A 134 2.95 -7.71 8.54
CA GLY A 134 4.29 -8.24 8.79
C GLY A 134 4.55 -8.73 10.21
N SER A 135 3.74 -8.29 11.19
CA SER A 135 3.79 -8.78 12.57
C SER A 135 3.08 -10.13 12.78
N PHE A 136 2.16 -10.51 11.88
CA PHE A 136 1.40 -11.76 11.94
C PHE A 136 2.07 -12.87 11.14
N PHE A 137 2.49 -12.54 9.91
CA PHE A 137 3.16 -13.49 9.03
C PHE A 137 4.03 -12.76 8.00
N THR A 138 5.01 -13.49 7.47
CA THR A 138 5.89 -13.04 6.39
C THR A 138 5.94 -14.10 5.31
N GLY A 139 6.22 -13.69 4.07
CA GLY A 139 6.39 -14.59 2.94
C GLY A 139 5.96 -13.95 1.63
N THR A 140 6.05 -14.72 0.57
CA THR A 140 5.52 -14.36 -0.74
C THR A 140 4.20 -15.07 -0.96
N PHE A 141 3.17 -14.32 -1.36
CA PHE A 141 1.82 -14.81 -1.60
C PHE A 141 1.40 -14.51 -3.04
N SER A 142 0.71 -15.45 -3.67
CA SER A 142 0.20 -15.27 -5.04
C SER A 142 -1.18 -14.62 -5.08
N ASN A 143 -1.93 -14.65 -3.97
CA ASN A 143 -3.32 -14.26 -3.92
C ASN A 143 -3.58 -13.30 -2.76
N PHE A 144 -4.27 -12.20 -3.05
CA PHE A 144 -4.88 -11.33 -2.04
C PHE A 144 -6.39 -11.56 -2.05
N VAL A 145 -6.88 -12.11 -0.95
CA VAL A 145 -8.24 -12.60 -0.73
C VAL A 145 -9.09 -11.54 -0.02
N PHE A 146 -10.33 -11.37 -0.47
CA PHE A 146 -11.38 -10.56 0.12
C PHE A 146 -12.57 -11.46 0.46
N ILE A 147 -13.13 -11.28 1.65
CA ILE A 147 -14.05 -12.23 2.27
C ILE A 147 -15.34 -11.51 2.65
N LEU A 148 -16.45 -12.01 2.10
CA LEU A 148 -17.79 -11.75 2.57
C LEU A 148 -18.48 -13.09 2.83
N ASP A 149 -18.46 -13.51 4.09
CA ASP A 149 -19.05 -14.78 4.55
C ASP A 149 -20.43 -14.50 5.14
N ALA A 150 -21.48 -15.04 4.53
CA ALA A 150 -22.86 -14.74 4.90
C ALA A 150 -23.74 -15.98 4.70
N ASP A 151 -23.42 -17.07 5.42
CA ASP A 151 -24.20 -18.29 5.31
C ASP A 151 -25.63 -18.04 5.79
N ASN A 152 -26.59 -18.52 4.99
CA ASN A 152 -28.03 -18.40 5.27
C ASN A 152 -28.56 -16.95 5.38
N ILE A 153 -27.77 -15.95 5.00
CA ILE A 153 -28.15 -14.53 4.96
C ILE A 153 -28.07 -14.03 3.51
N SER A 154 -28.93 -13.09 3.13
CA SER A 154 -28.92 -12.47 1.81
C SER A 154 -29.07 -10.96 1.89
N GLY A 155 -28.64 -10.27 0.83
CA GLY A 155 -28.62 -8.81 0.81
C GLY A 155 -27.48 -8.22 1.63
N THR A 156 -26.38 -8.96 1.77
CA THR A 156 -25.15 -8.51 2.42
C THR A 156 -24.21 -7.97 1.35
N VAL A 157 -23.68 -6.76 1.58
CA VAL A 157 -22.70 -6.13 0.68
C VAL A 157 -21.54 -5.60 1.51
N SER A 158 -20.30 -5.78 1.03
CA SER A 158 -19.13 -5.08 1.56
C SER A 158 -18.31 -4.44 0.45
N THR A 159 -17.71 -3.29 0.74
CA THR A 159 -16.85 -2.56 -0.18
C THR A 159 -15.49 -2.35 0.47
N PHE A 160 -14.44 -2.77 -0.23
CA PHE A 160 -13.05 -2.50 0.13
C PHE A 160 -12.52 -1.41 -0.80
N SER A 161 -12.12 -0.28 -0.23
CA SER A 161 -11.65 0.88 -1.00
C SER A 161 -10.23 1.27 -0.62
N ASN A 162 -9.52 1.92 -1.55
CA ASN A 162 -8.19 2.50 -1.32
C ASN A 162 -7.19 1.50 -0.70
N VAL A 163 -7.19 0.27 -1.21
CA VAL A 163 -6.33 -0.80 -0.67
C VAL A 163 -4.88 -0.55 -1.06
N GLU A 164 -3.98 -0.49 -0.09
CA GLU A 164 -2.56 -0.24 -0.28
C GLU A 164 -1.72 -1.19 0.59
N ILE A 165 -0.75 -1.86 -0.03
CA ILE A 165 0.28 -2.63 0.68
C ILE A 165 1.57 -1.80 0.63
N CYS A 166 2.08 -1.45 1.81
CA CYS A 166 3.24 -0.59 1.94
C CYS A 166 4.38 -1.33 2.63
N SER A 167 5.53 -1.45 1.96
CA SER A 167 6.71 -2.11 2.54
C SER A 167 7.50 -1.15 3.42
N VAL A 168 8.36 -1.71 4.28
CA VAL A 168 9.25 -0.90 5.11
C VAL A 168 10.20 -0.09 4.22
N GLY A 169 10.13 1.23 4.37
CA GLY A 169 10.96 2.17 3.62
C GLY A 169 10.27 2.81 2.43
N ASP A 170 9.07 2.35 2.07
CA ASP A 170 8.23 2.97 1.05
C ASP A 170 7.53 4.21 1.64
N VAL A 171 7.17 5.16 0.77
CA VAL A 171 6.26 6.25 1.15
C VAL A 171 4.84 5.78 0.87
N CYS A 172 4.09 5.42 1.92
CA CYS A 172 2.70 5.00 1.78
C CYS A 172 1.81 6.20 1.45
N LEU A 173 1.03 6.11 0.38
CA LEU A 173 0.08 7.14 -0.03
C LEU A 173 -0.94 7.44 1.07
N SER A 174 -1.42 6.38 1.76
CA SER A 174 -2.38 6.47 2.88
C SER A 174 -1.86 7.28 4.07
N THR A 175 -0.53 7.39 4.24
CA THR A 175 0.09 8.18 5.32
C THR A 175 0.83 9.42 4.80
N SER A 176 0.91 9.59 3.48
CA SER A 176 1.58 10.71 2.80
C SER A 176 0.76 12.00 2.83
N SER A 177 0.45 12.50 4.02
CA SER A 177 0.06 13.90 4.21
C SER A 177 1.27 14.84 4.08
N ALA A 178 2.20 14.57 3.14
CA ALA A 178 3.30 15.47 2.88
C ALA A 178 2.73 16.74 2.25
N PRO A 179 2.78 17.91 2.93
CA PRO A 179 2.58 19.16 2.23
C PRO A 179 3.64 19.18 1.12
N SER A 180 3.29 19.68 -0.07
CA SER A 180 4.30 20.00 -1.07
C SER A 180 5.21 21.08 -0.48
N ALA A 181 6.22 20.69 0.29
CA ALA A 181 7.29 21.59 0.67
C ALA A 181 7.88 22.04 -0.66
N PRO A 182 7.84 23.34 -1.00
CA PRO A 182 8.43 23.80 -2.23
C PRO A 182 9.89 23.39 -2.19
N THR A 183 10.30 22.54 -3.12
CA THR A 183 11.71 22.30 -3.39
C THR A 183 12.29 23.66 -3.75
N SER A 184 13.05 24.25 -2.83
CA SER A 184 13.84 25.43 -3.16
C SER A 184 14.79 24.98 -4.26
N VAL A 185 14.60 25.50 -5.47
CA VAL A 185 15.63 25.39 -6.51
C VAL A 185 16.88 26.06 -5.95
N ASP A 186 17.92 25.26 -5.73
CA ASP A 186 19.22 25.80 -5.33
C ASP A 186 19.60 26.91 -6.32
N ALA A 187 19.76 28.12 -5.81
CA ALA A 187 20.35 29.20 -6.57
C ALA A 187 21.68 28.71 -7.16
N PRO A 188 21.99 29.01 -8.43
CA PRO A 188 23.19 28.49 -9.07
C PRO A 188 24.41 28.83 -8.23
N SER A 189 25.23 27.82 -7.94
CA SER A 189 26.44 27.97 -7.15
C SER A 189 27.31 29.14 -7.66
N PRO A 190 27.99 29.89 -6.78
CA PRO A 190 28.86 31.02 -7.16
C PRO A 190 29.98 30.67 -8.17
N GLY A 191 30.23 29.38 -8.41
CA GLY A 191 31.23 28.89 -9.36
C GLY A 191 30.91 29.18 -10.83
N ILE A 192 29.63 29.35 -11.20
CA ILE A 192 29.26 29.67 -12.60
C ILE A 192 29.45 31.18 -12.89
N ILE A 193 29.38 32.04 -11.86
CA ILE A 193 29.64 33.49 -12.02
C ILE A 193 31.13 33.76 -12.28
N LEU A 194 32.03 32.94 -11.74
CA LEU A 194 33.48 33.11 -11.96
C LEU A 194 33.92 32.71 -13.38
N ALA A 195 33.24 31.74 -14.00
CA ALA A 195 33.55 31.27 -15.36
C ALA A 195 33.14 32.29 -16.46
N MET A 196 32.11 33.11 -16.23
CA MET A 196 31.78 34.23 -17.13
C MET A 196 32.68 35.46 -16.93
N SER A 197 33.38 35.58 -15.79
CA SER A 197 34.31 36.69 -15.54
C SER A 197 35.68 36.51 -16.23
N LEU A 198 36.12 35.28 -16.51
CA LEU A 198 37.41 35.04 -17.18
C LEU A 198 37.37 35.18 -18.71
N VAL A 199 36.18 35.12 -19.34
CA VAL A 199 36.04 35.32 -20.80
C VAL A 199 36.09 36.81 -21.18
N LEU A 200 35.89 37.74 -20.24
CA LEU A 200 36.01 39.18 -20.45
C LEU A 200 37.43 39.75 -20.24
N LEU A 201 38.37 38.96 -19.70
CA LEU A 201 39.76 39.40 -19.45
C LEU A 201 40.76 39.03 -20.55
N ALA A 202 40.34 38.31 -21.59
CA ALA A 202 41.19 37.98 -22.74
C ALA A 202 41.00 38.89 -23.98
N GLY A 203 40.04 39.82 -23.95
CA GLY A 203 39.68 40.67 -25.10
C GLY A 203 40.21 42.12 -25.09
N GLY A 204 40.81 42.59 -24.00
CA GLY A 204 41.12 44.02 -23.82
C GLY A 204 42.61 44.35 -23.80
N ARG A 205 43.31 44.22 -24.92
CA ARG A 205 44.67 44.79 -25.06
C ARG A 205 44.77 45.65 -26.32
N ARG A 206 45.04 46.95 -26.09
CA ARG A 206 45.40 48.04 -27.02
C ARG A 206 44.16 48.75 -27.60
N ILE A 207 44.03 50.08 -27.62
CA ILE A 207 44.99 51.11 -28.09
C ILE A 207 44.72 52.45 -27.35
N PHE A 208 45.80 53.15 -26.98
CA PHE A 208 45.83 54.56 -26.57
C PHE A 208 45.84 55.48 -27.81
N ASN A 209 45.09 56.60 -27.75
CA ASN A 209 45.56 57.95 -28.04
C ASN A 209 44.55 58.98 -27.53
#